data_AF-A0A946EYJ9-F1
#
_entry.id   AF-A0A946EYJ9-F1
#
_cell.length_a   1.000
_cell.length_b   1.000
_cell.length_c   1.000
_cell.angle_alpha   90.00
_cell.angle_beta   90.00
_cell.angle_gamma   90.00
#
_symmetry.space_group_name_H-M   'P 1'
#
loop_
_entity.id
_entity.type
_entity.pdbx_description
1 polymer ?
#
loop_
_entity_poly.entity_id
_entity_poly.type
_entity_poly.pdbx_seq_one_letter_code
_entity_poly.pdbx_strand_id
1 'polypeptide(L)'
;MKKFNPIAKLGLVCLSFFALFQAEAQGNCTSFDLDYICQNTEYVQNVSLDCGLACLNDGEECLVACMTEQLALTNSCIGCFGEQVTCIVQSCFLACAFGSEEDCAECALANCEAGFNECAGIVDNDSDDWTNLCDCNDNNPNVYPGADGTNQGFDNNCNGIYSPTETTNCLADLNSDNTVGTADLLIFLGTFDCTSNCVDEADMNSDGVVGASDLLIFLSEFGLGCN
;
A
#
# COMPACT_ATOMS: atom_id res chain seq x y z
N MET A 1 -19.32 66.02 13.59
CA MET A 1 -20.71 66.30 14.04
C MET A 1 -21.66 65.54 13.12
N LYS A 2 -22.59 64.73 13.70
CA LYS A 2 -23.94 64.32 13.20
C LYS A 2 -24.13 64.23 11.67
N LYS A 3 -24.58 63.16 11.02
CA LYS A 3 -25.52 62.04 11.29
C LYS A 3 -25.55 61.23 9.97
N PHE A 4 -25.87 59.94 9.96
CA PHE A 4 -26.98 59.37 9.18
C PHE A 4 -27.09 57.86 9.44
N ASN A 5 -28.31 57.43 9.81
CA ASN A 5 -28.74 56.06 10.06
C ASN A 5 -29.49 55.53 8.79
N PRO A 6 -29.97 54.28 8.74
CA PRO A 6 -29.57 53.27 7.77
C PRO A 6 -30.63 53.05 6.68
N ILE A 7 -30.25 52.56 5.51
CA ILE A 7 -31.20 51.89 4.62
C ILE A 7 -30.58 50.58 4.19
N ALA A 8 -31.14 49.51 4.76
CA ALA A 8 -30.93 48.15 4.35
C ALA A 8 -31.22 48.01 2.84
N LYS A 9 -30.22 47.54 2.09
CA LYS A 9 -30.42 46.89 0.80
C LYS A 9 -29.72 45.55 0.84
N LEU A 10 -30.54 44.53 1.05
CA LEU A 10 -30.48 43.19 0.47
C LEU A 10 -29.29 42.99 -0.49
N GLY A 11 -28.14 42.64 0.07
CA GLY A 11 -26.98 42.15 -0.67
C GLY A 11 -27.04 40.64 -0.65
N LEU A 12 -27.34 40.06 -1.81
CA LEU A 12 -27.26 38.63 -2.09
C LEU A 12 -25.85 38.15 -1.69
N VAL A 13 -25.73 37.49 -0.55
CA VAL A 13 -24.49 36.84 -0.12
C VAL A 13 -24.31 35.64 -1.05
N CYS A 14 -23.47 35.82 -2.07
CA CYS A 14 -22.92 34.73 -2.83
C CYS A 14 -22.03 33.94 -1.86
N LEU A 15 -22.60 32.90 -1.25
CA LEU A 15 -21.85 31.89 -0.51
C LEU A 15 -20.97 31.18 -1.54
N SER A 16 -19.76 31.71 -1.73
CA SER A 16 -18.66 30.97 -2.32
C SER A 16 -18.41 29.77 -1.41
N PHE A 17 -18.98 28.64 -1.79
CA PHE A 17 -18.54 27.33 -1.34
C PHE A 17 -17.07 27.22 -1.74
N PHE A 18 -16.16 27.55 -0.81
CA PHE A 18 -14.81 27.00 -0.87
C PHE A 18 -14.99 25.51 -0.66
N ALA A 19 -15.10 24.77 -1.76
CA ALA A 19 -14.88 23.35 -1.74
C ALA A 19 -13.46 23.17 -1.22
N LEU A 20 -13.35 22.70 0.03
CA LEU A 20 -12.15 22.03 0.48
C LEU A 20 -11.99 20.83 -0.46
N PHE A 21 -11.13 20.98 -1.48
CA PHE A 21 -10.57 19.83 -2.17
C PHE A 21 -9.74 19.11 -1.13
N GLN A 22 -10.32 18.10 -0.50
CA GLN A 22 -9.51 17.05 0.09
C GLN A 22 -8.91 16.32 -1.11
N ALA A 23 -7.58 16.34 -1.19
CA ALA A 23 -6.81 15.47 -2.06
C ALA A 23 -7.16 14.04 -1.65
N GLU A 24 -8.11 13.43 -2.36
CA GLU A 24 -8.39 12.02 -2.21
C GLU A 24 -7.30 11.28 -2.98
N ALA A 25 -6.57 10.38 -2.30
CA ALA A 25 -5.63 9.47 -2.94
C ALA A 25 -6.33 8.81 -4.15
N GLN A 26 -5.83 9.05 -5.36
CA GLN A 26 -6.48 8.55 -6.57
C GLN A 26 -6.39 7.01 -6.65
N GLY A 27 -5.36 6.43 -6.01
CA GLY A 27 -5.18 4.98 -5.90
C GLY A 27 -4.98 4.33 -7.26
N ASN A 28 -4.25 4.99 -8.16
CA ASN A 28 -4.03 4.50 -9.53
C ASN A 28 -3.05 3.31 -9.57
N CYS A 29 -2.26 3.11 -8.52
CA CYS A 29 -1.45 1.91 -8.32
C CYS A 29 -2.20 0.89 -7.44
N THR A 30 -2.18 -0.37 -7.86
CA THR A 30 -2.69 -1.49 -7.06
C THR A 30 -1.67 -1.90 -5.98
N SER A 31 -2.08 -2.72 -5.02
CA SER A 31 -1.13 -3.30 -4.04
C SER A 31 0.00 -4.10 -4.70
N PHE A 32 -0.27 -4.75 -5.83
CA PHE A 32 0.77 -5.46 -6.60
C PHE A 32 1.74 -4.49 -7.30
N ASP A 33 1.26 -3.33 -7.74
CA ASP A 33 2.11 -2.31 -8.34
C ASP A 33 3.06 -1.72 -7.30
N LEU A 34 2.52 -1.37 -6.12
CA LEU A 34 3.32 -0.82 -5.01
C LEU A 34 4.35 -1.83 -4.51
N ASP A 35 3.97 -3.09 -4.30
CA ASP A 35 4.90 -4.17 -3.94
C ASP A 35 5.99 -4.37 -5.00
N TYR A 36 5.62 -4.34 -6.29
CA TYR A 36 6.59 -4.41 -7.38
C TYR A 36 7.57 -3.22 -7.35
N ILE A 37 7.08 -2.00 -7.12
CA ILE A 37 7.92 -0.81 -6.98
C ILE A 37 8.87 -0.97 -5.80
N CYS A 38 8.37 -1.40 -4.63
CA CYS A 38 9.19 -1.61 -3.44
C CYS A 38 10.33 -2.61 -3.71
N GLN A 39 10.00 -3.79 -4.24
CA GLN A 39 10.97 -4.85 -4.50
C GLN A 39 11.95 -4.52 -5.63
N ASN A 40 11.57 -3.63 -6.56
CA ASN A 40 12.34 -3.34 -7.78
C ASN A 40 12.69 -1.85 -7.92
N THR A 41 12.85 -1.11 -6.81
CA THR A 41 13.00 0.35 -6.80
C THR A 41 14.05 0.84 -7.80
N GLU A 42 15.27 0.29 -7.75
CA GLU A 42 16.36 0.68 -8.65
C GLU A 42 16.04 0.38 -10.12
N TYR A 43 15.42 -0.76 -10.39
CA TYR A 43 15.04 -1.15 -11.74
C TYR A 43 13.94 -0.25 -12.31
N VAL A 44 12.89 0.02 -11.53
CA VAL A 44 11.80 0.92 -11.89
C VAL A 44 12.33 2.34 -12.14
N GLN A 45 13.23 2.84 -11.29
CA GLN A 45 13.86 4.15 -11.47
C GLN A 45 14.67 4.23 -12.77
N ASN A 46 15.51 3.23 -13.04
CA ASN A 46 16.32 3.18 -14.26
C ASN A 46 15.44 3.12 -15.53
N VAL A 47 14.41 2.27 -15.55
CA VAL A 47 13.48 2.19 -16.68
C VAL A 47 12.70 3.49 -16.85
N SER A 48 12.26 4.11 -15.76
CA SER A 48 11.55 5.40 -15.81
C SER A 48 12.42 6.51 -16.41
N LEU A 49 13.71 6.55 -16.06
CA LEU A 49 14.67 7.50 -16.62
C LEU A 49 14.94 7.22 -18.10
N ASP A 50 15.23 5.98 -18.47
CA ASP A 50 15.53 5.58 -19.84
C ASP A 50 14.34 5.86 -20.78
N CYS A 51 13.13 5.49 -20.36
CA CYS A 51 11.91 5.78 -21.10
C CYS A 51 11.60 7.28 -21.15
N GLY A 52 11.79 8.01 -20.05
CA GLY A 52 11.62 9.46 -20.00
C GLY A 52 12.53 10.19 -21.00
N LEU A 53 13.79 9.78 -21.11
CA LEU A 53 14.76 10.33 -22.07
C LEU A 53 14.46 9.91 -23.51
N ALA A 54 14.09 8.65 -23.74
CA ALA A 54 13.75 8.16 -25.07
C ALA A 54 12.51 8.86 -25.65
N CYS A 55 11.53 9.19 -24.79
CA CYS A 55 10.24 9.72 -25.19
C CYS A 55 10.10 11.24 -25.05
N LEU A 56 11.20 11.99 -24.84
CA LEU A 56 11.18 13.45 -24.61
C LEU A 56 10.37 14.25 -25.63
N ASN A 57 10.35 13.82 -26.90
CA ASN A 57 9.63 14.51 -27.99
C ASN A 57 8.31 13.84 -28.38
N ASP A 58 8.04 12.64 -27.87
CA ASP A 58 6.95 11.77 -28.30
C ASP A 58 5.79 11.72 -27.27
N GLY A 59 5.97 12.32 -26.09
CA GLY A 59 4.92 12.56 -25.11
C GLY A 59 4.57 11.34 -24.25
N GLU A 60 3.45 11.46 -23.53
CA GLU A 60 3.02 10.48 -22.50
C GLU A 60 2.71 9.09 -23.08
N GLU A 61 2.09 9.01 -24.26
CA GLU A 61 1.78 7.72 -24.90
C GLU A 61 3.05 6.89 -25.16
N CYS A 62 4.15 7.55 -25.54
CA CYS A 62 5.45 6.90 -25.71
C CYS A 62 6.01 6.41 -24.36
N LEU A 63 5.94 7.25 -23.32
CA LEU A 63 6.44 6.90 -21.99
C LEU A 63 5.71 5.67 -21.45
N VAL A 64 4.38 5.68 -21.52
CA VAL A 64 3.55 4.55 -21.07
C VAL A 64 3.88 3.30 -21.86
N ALA A 65 3.95 3.37 -23.19
CA ALA A 65 4.32 2.23 -24.02
C ALA A 65 5.71 1.67 -23.64
N CYS A 66 6.72 2.52 -23.51
CA CYS A 66 8.08 2.12 -23.16
C CYS A 66 8.16 1.45 -21.77
N MET A 67 7.46 2.00 -20.77
CA MET A 67 7.47 1.44 -19.42
C MET A 67 6.67 0.14 -19.34
N THR A 68 5.53 0.03 -20.03
CA THR A 68 4.73 -1.22 -20.06
C THR A 68 5.43 -2.39 -20.76
N GLU A 69 6.41 -2.12 -21.63
CA GLU A 69 7.22 -3.18 -22.26
C GLU A 69 8.25 -3.81 -21.32
N GLN A 70 8.61 -3.11 -20.24
CA GLN A 70 9.72 -3.49 -19.35
C GLN A 70 9.28 -3.75 -17.91
N LEU A 71 8.27 -3.04 -17.42
CA LEU A 71 7.79 -3.11 -16.05
C LEU A 71 6.49 -3.90 -15.97
N ALA A 72 6.32 -4.60 -14.85
CA ALA A 72 5.07 -5.28 -14.50
C ALA A 72 4.13 -4.36 -13.72
N LEU A 73 3.95 -3.12 -14.21
CA LEU A 73 3.06 -2.13 -13.61
C LEU A 73 1.79 -1.94 -14.45
N THR A 74 0.68 -1.63 -13.78
CA THR A 74 -0.56 -1.25 -14.45
C THR A 74 -0.39 0.08 -15.20
N ASN A 75 -1.13 0.24 -16.31
CA ASN A 75 -1.08 1.47 -17.10
C ASN A 75 -1.48 2.71 -16.28
N SER A 76 -2.41 2.56 -15.34
CA SER A 76 -2.82 3.63 -14.43
C SER A 76 -1.68 4.02 -13.48
N CYS A 77 -0.95 3.05 -12.93
CA CYS A 77 0.19 3.33 -12.08
C CYS A 77 1.34 4.00 -12.84
N ILE A 78 1.63 3.54 -14.06
CA ILE A 78 2.63 4.18 -14.95
C ILE A 78 2.25 5.63 -15.26
N GLY A 79 0.96 5.94 -15.37
CA GLY A 79 0.47 7.31 -15.50
C GLY A 79 0.99 8.25 -14.40
N CYS A 80 1.10 7.77 -13.16
CA CYS A 80 1.65 8.56 -12.05
C CYS A 80 3.13 8.92 -12.25
N PHE A 81 3.93 8.05 -12.87
CA PHE A 81 5.30 8.39 -13.26
C PHE A 81 5.32 9.46 -14.35
N GLY A 82 4.37 9.44 -15.29
CA GLY A 82 4.21 10.49 -16.30
C GLY A 82 3.86 11.86 -15.69
N GLU A 83 2.96 11.89 -14.72
CA GLU A 83 2.63 13.10 -13.96
C GLU A 83 3.83 13.62 -13.17
N GLN A 84 4.57 12.71 -12.52
CA GLN A 84 5.79 13.06 -11.78
C GLN A 84 6.87 13.65 -12.68
N VAL A 85 7.13 13.03 -13.85
CA VAL A 85 8.07 13.57 -14.85
C VAL A 85 7.64 14.96 -15.31
N THR A 86 6.34 15.16 -15.56
CA THR A 86 5.78 16.46 -15.93
C THR A 86 6.03 17.50 -14.84
N CYS A 87 5.82 17.14 -13.57
CA CYS A 87 6.14 18.00 -12.44
C CYS A 87 7.63 18.35 -12.39
N ILE A 88 8.52 17.36 -12.53
CA ILE A 88 9.98 17.57 -12.46
C ILE A 88 10.44 18.53 -13.57
N VAL A 89 9.93 18.37 -14.80
CA VAL A 89 10.27 19.27 -15.91
C VAL A 89 9.72 20.69 -15.69
N GLN A 90 8.60 20.86 -15.00
CA GLN A 90 8.02 22.20 -14.76
C GLN A 90 8.64 22.91 -13.54
N SER A 91 8.85 22.19 -12.45
CA SER A 91 9.23 22.74 -11.15
C SER A 91 10.73 22.62 -10.88
N CYS A 92 11.39 21.62 -11.47
CA CYS A 92 12.76 21.23 -11.13
C CYS A 92 13.74 21.21 -12.30
N PHE A 93 13.33 21.64 -13.50
CA PHE A 93 14.20 21.61 -14.69
C PHE A 93 15.57 22.27 -14.47
N LEU A 94 15.64 23.42 -13.81
CA LEU A 94 16.92 24.09 -13.56
C LEU A 94 17.82 23.28 -12.63
N ALA A 95 17.25 22.67 -11.57
CA ALA A 95 17.99 21.80 -10.66
C ALA A 95 18.46 20.52 -11.38
N CYS A 96 17.60 19.91 -12.20
CA CYS A 96 17.91 18.66 -12.87
C CYS A 96 18.80 18.80 -14.13
N ALA A 97 18.71 19.91 -14.86
CA ALA A 97 19.51 20.12 -16.08
C ALA A 97 20.88 20.75 -15.80
N PHE A 98 21.02 21.51 -14.70
CA PHE A 98 22.23 22.28 -14.40
C PHE A 98 22.79 22.08 -13.00
N GLY A 99 22.06 21.41 -12.10
CA GLY A 99 22.53 21.03 -10.77
C GLY A 99 23.14 19.62 -10.74
N SER A 100 23.42 19.16 -9.53
CA SER A 100 23.81 17.78 -9.27
C SER A 100 22.59 16.85 -9.23
N GLU A 101 22.85 15.54 -9.21
CA GLU A 101 21.81 14.53 -8.97
C GLU A 101 21.11 14.74 -7.62
N GLU A 102 21.87 15.14 -6.60
CA GLU A 102 21.35 15.47 -5.27
C GLU A 102 20.42 16.69 -5.32
N ASP A 103 20.82 17.77 -6.03
CA ASP A 103 19.98 18.96 -6.18
C ASP A 103 18.65 18.65 -6.91
N CYS A 104 18.70 17.78 -7.92
CA CYS A 104 17.52 17.34 -8.65
C CYS A 104 16.59 16.52 -7.75
N ALA A 105 17.14 15.56 -7.01
CA ALA A 105 16.39 14.70 -6.10
C ALA A 105 15.74 15.51 -4.98
N GLU A 106 16.47 16.44 -4.35
CA GLU A 106 15.92 17.33 -3.33
C GLU A 106 14.77 18.20 -3.87
N CYS A 107 14.90 18.70 -5.10
CA CYS A 107 13.82 19.46 -5.73
C CYS A 107 12.60 18.58 -6.01
N ALA A 108 12.80 17.38 -6.55
CA ALA A 108 11.72 16.44 -6.86
C ALA A 108 10.98 16.01 -5.59
N LEU A 109 11.71 15.73 -4.51
CA LEU A 109 11.17 15.45 -3.18
C LEU A 109 10.28 16.61 -2.70
N ALA A 110 10.81 17.84 -2.74
CA ALA A 110 10.12 19.00 -2.23
C ALA A 110 8.87 19.41 -3.03
N ASN A 111 8.80 19.12 -4.33
CA ASN A 111 7.76 19.67 -5.21
C ASN A 111 6.87 18.63 -5.89
N CYS A 112 7.34 17.39 -6.07
CA CYS A 112 6.71 16.42 -6.95
C CYS A 112 6.36 15.10 -6.25
N GLU A 113 7.02 14.75 -5.14
CA GLU A 113 6.74 13.53 -4.39
C GLU A 113 5.29 13.49 -3.88
N ALA A 114 4.80 14.59 -3.29
CA ALA A 114 3.44 14.65 -2.77
C ALA A 114 2.39 14.34 -3.86
N GLY A 115 2.58 14.85 -5.08
CA GLY A 115 1.70 14.59 -6.21
C GLY A 115 1.78 13.14 -6.69
N PHE A 116 2.99 12.55 -6.71
CA PHE A 116 3.16 11.14 -7.02
C PHE A 116 2.47 10.25 -5.98
N ASN A 117 2.65 10.53 -4.69
CA ASN A 117 2.03 9.76 -3.61
C ASN A 117 0.50 9.86 -3.68
N GLU A 118 -0.06 11.04 -3.95
CA GLU A 118 -1.49 11.23 -4.16
C GLU A 118 -2.02 10.42 -5.36
N CYS A 119 -1.31 10.44 -6.49
CA CYS A 119 -1.68 9.67 -7.68
C CYS A 119 -1.62 8.15 -7.43
N ALA A 120 -0.49 7.68 -6.90
CA ALA A 120 -0.23 6.27 -6.66
C ALA A 120 -1.09 5.69 -5.51
N GLY A 121 -1.59 6.54 -4.63
CA GLY A 121 -2.28 6.12 -3.41
C GLY A 121 -1.34 5.69 -2.30
N ILE A 122 -0.16 6.30 -2.25
CA ILE A 122 0.84 6.06 -1.22
C ILE A 122 0.49 6.87 0.02
N VAL A 123 0.29 6.19 1.15
CA VAL A 123 -0.09 6.77 2.43
C VAL A 123 0.60 6.03 3.57
N ASP A 124 0.79 6.74 4.69
CA ASP A 124 1.18 6.17 5.99
C ASP A 124 -0.08 6.23 6.87
N ASN A 125 -0.68 5.08 7.14
CA ASN A 125 -1.98 5.01 7.80
C ASN A 125 -1.90 4.64 9.29
N ASP A 126 -0.78 4.09 9.77
CA ASP A 126 -0.57 3.80 11.18
C ASP A 126 0.49 4.68 11.88
N SER A 127 1.10 5.60 11.14
CA SER A 127 2.02 6.63 11.60
C SER A 127 3.34 6.10 12.18
N ASP A 128 3.93 5.10 11.52
CA ASP A 128 5.23 4.53 11.87
C ASP A 128 6.40 5.00 10.97
N ASP A 129 6.16 6.03 10.16
CA ASP A 129 7.05 6.61 9.15
C ASP A 129 7.28 5.71 7.91
N TRP A 130 6.64 4.55 7.83
CA TRP A 130 6.54 3.74 6.62
C TRP A 130 5.19 3.97 5.95
N THR A 131 5.15 3.72 4.65
CA THR A 131 3.93 3.85 3.86
C THR A 131 3.56 2.48 3.31
N ASN A 132 2.31 2.32 2.89
CA ASN A 132 1.83 1.16 2.13
C ASN A 132 2.64 0.82 0.85
N LEU A 133 3.64 1.62 0.46
CA LEU A 133 4.57 1.28 -0.61
C LEU A 133 5.42 0.06 -0.25
N CYS A 134 6.00 0.03 0.94
CA CYS A 134 6.90 -1.04 1.40
C CYS A 134 6.46 -1.67 2.72
N ASP A 135 5.39 -1.17 3.32
CA ASP A 135 4.78 -1.76 4.50
C ASP A 135 3.77 -2.86 4.11
N CYS A 136 4.06 -4.08 4.54
CA CYS A 136 3.20 -5.24 4.32
C CYS A 136 1.89 -5.19 5.12
N ASN A 137 1.78 -4.32 6.12
CA ASN A 137 0.53 -3.98 6.82
C ASN A 137 0.54 -2.56 7.42
N ASP A 138 0.26 -1.57 6.57
CA ASP A 138 0.07 -0.13 6.86
C ASP A 138 -1.12 0.22 7.81
N ASN A 139 -1.64 -0.77 8.55
CA ASN A 139 -2.59 -0.56 9.65
C ASN A 139 -2.04 -1.03 11.00
N ASN A 140 -0.79 -1.48 11.05
CA ASN A 140 -0.14 -2.00 12.24
C ASN A 140 1.30 -1.43 12.37
N PRO A 141 1.53 -0.48 13.29
CA PRO A 141 2.81 0.25 13.40
C PRO A 141 3.95 -0.59 14.01
N ASN A 142 3.75 -1.90 14.15
CA ASN A 142 4.79 -2.86 14.52
C ASN A 142 5.17 -3.76 13.33
N VAL A 143 4.60 -3.54 12.15
CA VAL A 143 4.83 -4.29 10.94
C VAL A 143 5.34 -3.30 9.92
N TYR A 144 6.62 -3.37 9.60
CA TYR A 144 7.29 -2.50 8.62
C TYR A 144 8.69 -3.06 8.34
N PRO A 145 9.33 -2.73 7.20
CA PRO A 145 10.67 -3.23 6.90
C PRO A 145 11.69 -3.01 8.02
N GLY A 146 12.20 -4.11 8.57
CA GLY A 146 13.18 -4.10 9.66
C GLY A 146 12.63 -3.95 11.07
N ALA A 147 11.31 -4.07 11.30
CA ALA A 147 10.72 -4.07 12.63
C ALA A 147 11.18 -5.24 13.51
N ASP A 148 11.07 -5.07 14.83
CA ASP A 148 11.31 -6.15 15.79
C ASP A 148 10.12 -7.12 15.84
N GLY A 149 10.41 -8.40 16.09
CA GLY A 149 9.37 -9.42 16.24
C GLY A 149 8.50 -9.22 17.49
N THR A 150 7.19 -9.42 17.33
CA THR A 150 6.18 -9.21 18.38
C THR A 150 5.69 -10.51 19.05
N ASN A 151 6.07 -11.68 18.53
CA ASN A 151 5.56 -13.00 18.89
C ASN A 151 4.03 -13.12 18.71
N GLN A 152 3.49 -12.44 17.71
CA GLN A 152 2.05 -12.42 17.42
C GLN A 152 1.67 -13.22 16.17
N GLY A 153 2.63 -13.88 15.52
CA GLY A 153 2.42 -14.60 14.26
C GLY A 153 2.48 -13.72 13.02
N PHE A 154 2.98 -12.49 13.11
CA PHE A 154 3.11 -11.57 11.98
C PHE A 154 4.54 -11.51 11.46
N ASP A 155 4.70 -11.34 10.14
CA ASP A 155 5.99 -11.00 9.53
C ASP A 155 6.26 -9.53 9.82
N ASN A 156 6.76 -9.23 11.01
CA ASN A 156 6.92 -7.88 11.51
C ASN A 156 7.88 -7.08 10.62
N ASN A 157 8.94 -7.70 10.11
CA ASN A 157 9.94 -6.99 9.31
C ASN A 157 9.73 -7.07 7.78
N CYS A 158 8.58 -7.60 7.34
CA CYS A 158 8.17 -7.73 5.94
C CYS A 158 9.22 -8.43 5.05
N ASN A 159 9.92 -9.45 5.56
CA ASN A 159 10.96 -10.16 4.81
C ASN A 159 10.45 -11.44 4.10
N GLY A 160 9.18 -11.79 4.29
CA GLY A 160 8.52 -12.97 3.73
C GLY A 160 8.78 -14.27 4.50
N ILE A 161 9.40 -14.20 5.69
CA ILE A 161 9.79 -15.36 6.50
C ILE A 161 9.56 -15.07 7.98
N TYR A 162 8.86 -15.98 8.67
CA TYR A 162 8.69 -15.89 10.12
C TYR A 162 9.95 -16.30 10.90
N SER A 163 10.52 -15.36 11.65
CA SER A 163 11.55 -15.66 12.66
C SER A 163 10.95 -16.19 13.97
N PRO A 164 11.74 -16.80 14.87
CA PRO A 164 11.25 -17.26 16.17
C PRO A 164 10.66 -16.16 17.07
N THR A 165 10.98 -14.90 16.80
CA THR A 165 10.42 -13.73 17.51
C THR A 165 9.15 -13.19 16.84
N GLU A 166 8.77 -13.72 15.69
CA GLU A 166 7.60 -13.34 14.90
C GLU A 166 6.47 -14.38 15.00
N THR A 167 6.78 -15.62 15.35
CA THR A 167 5.82 -16.72 15.45
C THR A 167 5.00 -16.72 16.75
N THR A 168 3.85 -17.40 16.73
CA THR A 168 2.97 -17.63 17.89
C THR A 168 2.49 -19.08 17.93
N ASN A 169 1.86 -19.50 19.03
CA ASN A 169 1.13 -20.76 19.04
C ASN A 169 -0.15 -20.61 18.21
N CYS A 170 -0.42 -21.56 17.32
CA CYS A 170 -1.63 -21.61 16.50
C CYS A 170 -2.35 -22.93 16.73
N LEU A 171 -3.68 -22.88 16.83
CA LEU A 171 -4.53 -24.09 16.81
C LEU A 171 -4.90 -24.49 15.37
N ALA A 172 -4.90 -23.53 14.45
CA ALA A 172 -5.41 -23.70 13.09
C ALA A 172 -4.37 -24.19 12.07
N ASP A 173 -3.12 -24.47 12.48
CA ASP A 173 -2.10 -25.13 11.64
C ASP A 173 -2.33 -26.66 11.66
N LEU A 174 -3.20 -27.11 10.76
CA LEU A 174 -3.71 -28.48 10.72
C LEU A 174 -2.79 -29.43 9.95
N ASN A 175 -1.92 -28.90 9.08
CA ASN A 175 -0.93 -29.69 8.34
C ASN A 175 0.47 -29.67 8.98
N SER A 176 0.68 -28.84 10.02
CA SER A 176 1.93 -28.65 10.73
C SER A 176 3.07 -28.14 9.83
N ASP A 177 2.77 -27.20 8.94
CA ASP A 177 3.74 -26.53 8.08
C ASP A 177 4.23 -25.17 8.62
N ASN A 178 3.83 -24.84 9.86
CA ASN A 178 4.13 -23.61 10.59
C ASN A 178 3.47 -22.35 10.03
N THR A 179 2.42 -22.47 9.20
CA THR A 179 1.63 -21.32 8.75
C THR A 179 0.16 -21.69 8.66
N VAL A 180 -0.72 -20.85 9.19
CA VAL A 180 -2.16 -21.06 8.98
C VAL A 180 -2.55 -20.53 7.61
N GLY A 181 -2.75 -21.42 6.64
CA GLY A 181 -2.96 -21.04 5.25
C GLY A 181 -4.14 -21.72 4.56
N THR A 182 -4.13 -21.64 3.23
CA THR A 182 -5.17 -22.29 2.40
C THR A 182 -5.11 -23.81 2.53
N ALA A 183 -3.92 -24.39 2.75
CA ALA A 183 -3.77 -25.83 2.96
C ALA A 183 -4.55 -26.31 4.19
N ASP A 184 -4.45 -25.57 5.30
CA ASP A 184 -5.20 -25.85 6.53
C ASP A 184 -6.69 -25.62 6.35
N LEU A 185 -7.08 -24.57 5.63
CA LEU A 185 -8.48 -24.32 5.31
C LEU A 185 -9.08 -25.49 4.52
N LEU A 186 -8.33 -26.09 3.59
CA LEU A 186 -8.80 -27.25 2.84
C LEU A 186 -8.95 -28.50 3.73
N ILE A 187 -8.07 -28.68 4.71
CA ILE A 187 -8.19 -29.75 5.72
C ILE A 187 -9.43 -29.52 6.58
N PHE A 188 -9.61 -28.29 7.08
CA PHE A 188 -10.77 -27.86 7.86
C PHE A 188 -12.07 -28.13 7.10
N LEU A 189 -12.18 -27.66 5.85
CA LEU A 189 -13.37 -27.87 5.02
C LEU A 189 -13.63 -29.35 4.70
N GLY A 190 -12.60 -30.19 4.67
CA GLY A 190 -12.73 -31.65 4.53
C GLY A 190 -13.40 -32.32 5.74
N THR A 191 -13.44 -31.64 6.89
CA THR A 191 -14.03 -32.14 8.14
C THR A 191 -15.23 -31.32 8.61
N PHE A 192 -15.67 -30.31 7.86
CA PHE A 192 -16.80 -29.47 8.21
C PHE A 192 -18.10 -30.29 8.34
N ASP A 193 -18.83 -30.09 9.43
CA ASP A 193 -20.04 -30.84 9.80
C ASP A 193 -19.79 -32.35 10.03
N CYS A 194 -18.54 -32.74 10.27
CA CYS A 194 -18.19 -34.10 10.64
C CYS A 194 -18.64 -34.41 12.08
N THR A 195 -19.29 -35.56 12.26
CA THR A 195 -19.81 -36.01 13.57
C THR A 195 -19.19 -37.32 14.07
N SER A 196 -18.27 -37.94 13.33
CA SER A 196 -17.58 -39.18 13.71
C SER A 196 -16.31 -39.42 12.88
N ASN A 197 -15.21 -39.84 13.52
CA ASN A 197 -13.88 -40.01 12.90
C ASN A 197 -13.36 -38.74 12.21
N CYS A 198 -13.55 -37.59 12.84
CA CYS A 198 -13.07 -36.31 12.35
C CYS A 198 -11.58 -36.14 12.69
N VAL A 199 -10.95 -35.13 12.10
CA VAL A 199 -9.65 -34.65 12.56
C VAL A 199 -9.94 -33.92 13.86
N ASP A 200 -9.54 -34.50 15.00
CA ASP A 200 -9.83 -33.94 16.33
C ASP A 200 -9.20 -32.55 16.48
N GLU A 201 -8.12 -32.28 15.75
CA GLU A 201 -7.42 -31.00 15.68
C GLU A 201 -8.25 -29.89 15.03
N ALA A 202 -9.27 -30.23 14.22
CA ALA A 202 -10.16 -29.24 13.60
C ALA A 202 -11.32 -28.78 14.52
N ASP A 203 -11.58 -29.48 15.63
CA ASP A 203 -12.51 -29.09 16.70
C ASP A 203 -11.77 -28.23 17.74
N MET A 204 -11.43 -27.00 17.33
CA MET A 204 -10.58 -26.09 18.08
C MET A 204 -11.24 -25.54 19.34
N ASN A 205 -12.57 -25.54 19.41
CA ASN A 205 -13.29 -25.16 20.63
C ASN A 205 -13.63 -26.37 21.53
N SER A 206 -13.36 -27.59 21.06
CA SER A 206 -13.62 -28.86 21.75
C SER A 206 -15.09 -29.07 22.13
N ASP A 207 -16.02 -28.65 21.27
CA ASP A 207 -17.46 -28.83 21.48
C ASP A 207 -18.01 -30.15 20.88
N GLY A 208 -17.15 -30.91 20.20
CA GLY A 208 -17.44 -32.19 19.59
C GLY A 208 -17.98 -32.10 18.17
N VAL A 209 -18.01 -30.92 17.56
CA VAL A 209 -18.47 -30.67 16.19
C VAL A 209 -17.51 -29.72 15.49
N VAL A 210 -16.96 -30.10 14.34
CA VAL A 210 -16.23 -29.16 13.48
C VAL A 210 -17.23 -28.31 12.71
N GLY A 211 -17.42 -27.06 13.12
CA GLY A 211 -18.47 -26.20 12.59
C GLY A 211 -18.08 -24.74 12.40
N ALA A 212 -19.10 -23.87 12.34
CA ALA A 212 -18.89 -22.44 12.15
C ALA A 212 -18.13 -21.80 13.33
N SER A 213 -18.26 -22.35 14.54
CA SER A 213 -17.52 -21.87 15.72
C SER A 213 -16.01 -22.06 15.54
N ASP A 214 -15.59 -23.23 15.04
CA ASP A 214 -14.20 -23.54 14.74
C ASP A 214 -13.69 -22.73 13.56
N LEU A 215 -14.54 -22.51 12.55
CA LEU A 215 -14.18 -21.63 11.43
C LEU A 215 -13.85 -20.20 11.90
N LEU A 216 -14.53 -19.68 12.93
CA LEU A 216 -14.19 -18.36 13.48
C LEU A 216 -12.84 -18.35 14.19
N ILE A 217 -12.46 -19.45 14.86
CA ILE A 217 -11.12 -19.61 15.43
C ILE A 217 -10.08 -19.67 14.30
N PHE A 218 -10.33 -20.51 13.29
CA PHE A 218 -9.49 -20.61 12.09
C PHE A 218 -9.24 -19.23 11.46
N LEU A 219 -10.31 -18.48 11.20
CA LEU A 219 -10.22 -17.17 10.55
C LEU A 219 -9.54 -16.12 11.43
N SER A 220 -9.51 -16.30 12.75
CA SER A 220 -8.76 -15.42 13.65
C SER A 220 -7.25 -15.66 13.62
N GLU A 221 -6.83 -16.84 13.16
CA GLU A 221 -5.42 -17.23 13.05
C GLU A 221 -4.94 -17.28 11.58
N PHE A 222 -5.80 -16.98 10.61
CA PHE A 222 -5.45 -17.08 9.19
C PHE A 222 -4.31 -16.13 8.83
N GLY A 223 -3.29 -16.68 8.18
CA GLY A 223 -2.08 -15.96 7.80
C GLY A 223 -1.01 -15.91 8.90
N LEU A 224 -1.26 -16.43 10.10
CA LEU A 224 -0.24 -16.42 11.17
C LEU A 224 0.90 -17.40 10.90
N GLY A 225 2.11 -17.00 11.30
CA GLY A 225 3.28 -17.86 11.45
C GLY A 225 3.31 -18.57 12.80
N CYS A 226 3.53 -19.89 12.78
CA CYS A 226 3.37 -20.76 13.94
C CYS A 226 4.71 -21.36 14.42
N ASN A 227 4.77 -21.82 15.68
CA ASN A 227 5.96 -22.43 16.29
C ASN A 227 5.73 -23.74 17.04
#